data_AF-A0A5S6QB52-F1
#
_entry.id   AF-A0A5S6QB52-F1
#
_cell.length_a   1.000
_cell.length_b   1.000
_cell.length_c   1.000
_cell.angle_alpha   90.00
_cell.angle_beta   90.00
_cell.angle_gamma   90.00
#
_symmetry.space_group_name_H-M   'P 1'
#
loop_
_entity.id
_entity.type
_entity.pdbx_description
1 polymer ?
#
loop_
_entity_poly.entity_id
_entity_poly.type
_entity_poly.pdbx_seq_one_letter_code
_entity_poly.pdbx_strand_id
1 'polypeptide(L)'
;MDIVVVNLSSTPLDDTQKTILSKGLNFVPTPKSPPILDIIASTEKGLSNADQRTADTIKSCISNILLPRHNIKFNITPIERRTLRGLKKNNSILITKADKGNVVVILDRSKYMEKIRDMLKGPTYMELNGDPTKPMTLHYHTSDGTYTSPATRCFPAYRLFCIYELLGVLCSAPFVSCAH
;
A
#
# COMPACT_ATOMS: atom_id res chain seq x y z
N MET A 1 -23.28 -0.19 -9.30
CA MET A 1 -22.62 0.72 -10.28
C MET A 1 -21.39 0.01 -10.76
N ASP A 2 -21.35 -0.30 -12.05
CA ASP A 2 -20.23 -1.03 -12.64
C ASP A 2 -19.00 -0.13 -12.76
N ILE A 3 -17.83 -0.71 -12.53
CA ILE A 3 -16.56 0.00 -12.71
C ILE A 3 -16.26 0.06 -14.19
N VAL A 4 -16.05 1.28 -14.70
CA VAL A 4 -15.73 1.51 -16.11
C VAL A 4 -14.21 1.56 -16.26
N VAL A 5 -13.69 0.85 -17.27
CA VAL A 5 -12.27 0.87 -17.61
C VAL A 5 -12.10 1.68 -18.90
N VAL A 6 -11.38 2.79 -18.83
CA VAL A 6 -11.10 3.67 -19.97
C VAL A 6 -9.60 3.64 -20.28
N ASN A 7 -9.25 3.16 -21.47
CA ASN A 7 -7.88 3.16 -21.94
C ASN A 7 -7.61 4.35 -22.84
N LEU A 8 -6.80 5.29 -22.38
CA LEU A 8 -6.30 6.44 -23.16
C LEU A 8 -4.80 6.30 -23.47
N SER A 9 -4.18 5.18 -23.11
CA SER A 9 -2.78 4.89 -23.44
C SER A 9 -2.65 4.39 -24.88
N SER A 10 -1.43 4.43 -25.43
CA SER A 10 -1.15 3.85 -26.74
C SER A 10 -1.05 2.32 -26.70
N THR A 11 -1.05 1.71 -25.52
CA THR A 11 -0.94 0.25 -25.35
C THR A 11 -2.34 -0.37 -25.34
N PRO A 12 -2.67 -1.31 -26.23
CA PRO A 12 -3.96 -1.98 -26.20
C PRO A 12 -4.06 -2.88 -24.96
N LEU A 13 -5.26 -2.96 -24.37
CA LEU A 13 -5.55 -3.89 -23.29
C LEU A 13 -6.17 -5.17 -23.84
N ASP A 14 -5.66 -6.31 -23.39
CA ASP A 14 -6.30 -7.59 -23.61
C ASP A 14 -7.59 -7.73 -22.77
N ASP A 15 -8.45 -8.68 -23.10
CA ASP A 15 -9.74 -8.82 -22.41
C ASP A 15 -9.58 -9.25 -20.95
N THR A 16 -8.54 -10.03 -20.64
CA THR A 16 -8.25 -10.42 -19.24
C THR A 16 -7.83 -9.19 -18.42
N GLN A 17 -7.06 -8.27 -18.99
CA GLN A 17 -6.65 -7.01 -18.39
C GLN A 17 -7.86 -6.12 -18.14
N LYS A 18 -8.80 -6.02 -19.09
CA LYS A 18 -10.05 -5.28 -18.89
C LYS A 18 -10.87 -5.89 -17.76
N THR A 19 -11.06 -7.21 -17.75
CA THR A 19 -11.83 -7.92 -16.71
C THR A 19 -11.22 -7.77 -15.32
N ILE A 20 -9.89 -7.80 -15.19
CA ILE A 20 -9.28 -7.66 -13.87
C ILE A 20 -9.29 -6.21 -13.39
N LEU A 21 -9.14 -5.24 -14.30
CA LEU A 21 -9.24 -3.81 -13.98
C LEU A 21 -10.68 -3.38 -13.66
N SER A 22 -11.69 -4.04 -14.26
CA SER A 22 -13.10 -3.78 -13.94
C SER A 22 -13.52 -4.29 -12.56
N LYS A 23 -12.66 -5.02 -11.84
CA LYS A 23 -12.86 -5.26 -10.40
C LYS A 23 -12.57 -4.03 -9.54
N GLY A 24 -11.84 -3.06 -10.08
CA GLY A 24 -11.54 -1.77 -9.46
C GLY A 24 -10.23 -1.75 -8.67
N LEU A 25 -9.73 -0.54 -8.41
CA LEU A 25 -8.45 -0.35 -7.70
C LEU A 25 -8.55 -0.62 -6.18
N ASN A 26 -9.76 -0.65 -5.64
CA ASN A 26 -10.03 -1.03 -4.24
C ASN A 26 -10.17 -2.55 -4.06
N PHE A 27 -10.11 -3.33 -5.15
CA PHE A 27 -10.19 -4.78 -5.07
C PHE A 27 -8.92 -5.35 -4.44
N VAL A 28 -9.07 -6.16 -3.40
CA VAL A 28 -7.95 -6.79 -2.68
C VAL A 28 -7.85 -8.27 -3.06
N PRO A 29 -6.85 -8.68 -3.87
CA PRO A 29 -6.63 -10.08 -4.17
C PRO A 29 -6.34 -10.91 -2.92
N THR A 30 -6.99 -12.08 -2.80
CA THR A 30 -6.68 -13.02 -1.72
C THR A 30 -5.21 -13.46 -1.82
N PRO A 31 -4.40 -13.30 -0.76
CA PRO A 31 -3.02 -13.76 -0.73
C PRO A 31 -2.96 -15.29 -0.84
N LYS A 32 -1.88 -15.81 -1.44
CA LYS A 32 -1.68 -17.27 -1.57
C LYS A 32 -1.50 -17.97 -0.22
N SER A 33 -0.84 -17.28 0.69
CA SER A 33 -0.54 -17.73 2.04
C SER A 33 -0.77 -16.55 2.98
N PRO A 34 -1.75 -16.59 3.89
CA PRO A 34 -1.86 -15.59 4.93
C PRO A 34 -0.64 -15.68 5.86
N PRO A 35 -0.11 -14.55 6.37
CA PRO A 35 1.05 -14.53 7.25
C PRO A 35 0.66 -14.93 8.69
N ILE A 36 0.24 -16.19 8.87
CA ILE A 36 -0.30 -16.69 10.15
C ILE A 36 0.72 -16.53 11.28
N LEU A 37 1.98 -16.90 11.02
CA LEU A 37 3.05 -16.79 12.00
C LEU A 37 3.28 -15.34 12.43
N ASP A 38 3.27 -14.39 11.50
CA ASP A 38 3.46 -12.97 11.83
C ASP A 38 2.29 -12.45 12.67
N ILE A 39 1.06 -12.90 12.39
CA ILE A 39 -0.13 -12.55 13.18
C ILE A 39 0.00 -13.09 14.60
N ILE A 40 0.37 -14.37 14.76
CA ILE A 40 0.57 -14.99 16.07
C ILE A 40 1.70 -14.28 16.83
N ALA A 41 2.88 -14.14 16.22
CA ALA A 41 4.04 -13.50 16.86
C ALA A 41 3.76 -12.03 17.23
N SER A 42 3.08 -11.28 16.36
CA SER A 42 2.69 -9.90 16.66
C SER A 42 1.70 -9.83 17.82
N THR A 43 0.78 -10.78 17.89
CA THR A 43 -0.21 -10.86 18.99
C THR A 43 0.46 -11.24 20.30
N GLU A 44 1.29 -12.27 20.32
CA GLU A 44 2.03 -12.69 21.52
C GLU A 44 2.91 -11.56 22.06
N LYS A 45 3.59 -10.84 21.17
CA LYS A 45 4.36 -9.66 21.52
C LYS A 45 3.46 -8.55 22.08
N GLY A 46 2.30 -8.29 21.48
CA GLY A 46 1.33 -7.32 21.96
C GLY A 46 0.76 -7.66 23.35
N LEU A 47 0.71 -8.94 23.70
CA LEU A 47 0.23 -9.45 24.98
C LEU A 47 1.34 -9.63 26.04
N SER A 48 2.58 -9.24 25.74
CA SER A 48 3.75 -9.49 26.61
C SER A 48 3.64 -8.86 28.02
N ASN A 49 2.85 -7.80 28.18
CA ASN A 49 2.64 -7.12 29.47
C ASN A 49 1.23 -7.37 30.06
N ALA A 50 0.42 -8.23 29.43
CA ALA A 50 -0.91 -8.56 29.92
C ALA A 50 -0.86 -9.62 31.04
N ASP A 51 -1.93 -9.73 31.83
CA ASP A 51 -2.08 -10.83 32.78
C ASP A 51 -2.00 -12.18 32.05
N GLN A 52 -1.30 -13.13 32.66
CA GLN A 52 -1.03 -14.43 32.04
C GLN A 52 -2.31 -15.17 31.63
N ARG A 53 -3.36 -15.14 32.46
CA ARG A 53 -4.61 -15.86 32.18
C ARG A 53 -5.35 -15.23 31.01
N THR A 54 -5.39 -13.90 30.96
CA THR A 54 -5.98 -13.17 29.84
C THR A 54 -5.19 -13.39 28.56
N ALA A 55 -3.85 -13.28 28.62
CA ALA A 55 -2.98 -13.51 27.47
C ALA A 55 -3.16 -14.91 26.88
N ASP A 56 -3.21 -15.94 27.74
CA ASP A 56 -3.34 -17.32 27.28
C ASP A 56 -4.73 -17.63 26.72
N THR A 57 -5.78 -17.01 27.28
CA THR A 57 -7.14 -17.09 26.71
C THR A 57 -7.17 -16.51 25.29
N ILE A 58 -6.60 -15.32 25.09
CA ILE A 58 -6.56 -14.65 23.78
C ILE A 58 -5.71 -15.46 22.79
N LYS A 59 -4.53 -15.94 23.20
CA LYS A 59 -3.67 -16.80 22.37
C LYS A 59 -4.43 -18.05 21.92
N SER A 60 -5.09 -18.75 22.86
CA SER A 60 -5.87 -19.96 22.57
C SER A 60 -6.98 -19.68 21.55
N CYS A 61 -7.75 -18.60 21.74
CA CYS A 61 -8.78 -18.19 20.78
C CYS A 61 -8.22 -17.94 19.38
N ILE A 62 -7.11 -17.20 19.28
CA ILE A 62 -6.47 -16.89 18.00
C ILE A 62 -5.92 -18.14 17.31
N SER A 63 -5.23 -19.00 18.06
CA SER A 63 -4.74 -20.28 17.54
C SER A 63 -5.89 -21.16 17.02
N ASN A 64 -7.01 -21.23 17.74
CA ASN A 64 -8.18 -22.00 17.31
C ASN A 64 -8.85 -21.45 16.06
N ILE A 65 -8.73 -20.15 15.78
CA ILE A 65 -9.27 -19.52 14.56
C ILE A 65 -8.30 -19.66 13.38
N LEU A 66 -6.99 -19.50 13.62
CA LEU A 66 -5.99 -19.37 12.55
C LEU A 66 -5.32 -20.69 12.14
N LEU A 67 -5.22 -21.68 13.04
CA LEU A 67 -4.56 -22.96 12.76
C LEU A 67 -5.40 -23.95 11.96
N PRO A 68 -6.74 -24.03 12.11
CA PRO A 68 -7.53 -24.90 11.26
C PRO A 68 -7.32 -24.55 9.79
N ARG A 69 -7.11 -25.57 8.97
CA ARG A 69 -6.87 -25.42 7.53
C ARG A 69 -8.17 -25.03 6.85
N HIS A 70 -8.48 -23.74 6.84
CA HIS A 70 -9.62 -23.23 6.09
C HIS A 70 -9.37 -23.44 4.59
N ASN A 71 -10.37 -23.93 3.85
CA ASN A 71 -10.34 -23.90 2.39
C ASN A 71 -10.44 -22.44 1.95
N ILE A 72 -9.30 -21.79 1.74
CA ILE A 72 -9.26 -20.39 1.28
C ILE A 72 -9.81 -20.34 -0.14
N LYS A 73 -10.99 -19.74 -0.30
CA LYS A 73 -11.52 -19.43 -1.62
C LYS A 73 -10.76 -18.24 -2.19
N PHE A 74 -10.01 -18.45 -3.27
CA PHE A 74 -9.36 -17.36 -3.98
C PHE A 74 -10.39 -16.52 -4.74
N ASN A 75 -10.30 -15.20 -4.62
CA ASN A 75 -11.15 -14.25 -5.36
C ASN A 75 -10.61 -13.87 -6.76
N ILE A 76 -9.46 -14.44 -7.16
CA ILE A 76 -8.88 -14.31 -8.50
C ILE A 76 -8.30 -15.63 -9.00
N THR A 77 -8.35 -15.82 -10.31
CA THR A 77 -7.76 -16.96 -11.01
C THR A 77 -6.23 -16.83 -11.12
N PRO A 78 -5.50 -17.92 -11.39
CA PRO A 78 -4.06 -17.86 -11.65
C PRO A 78 -3.69 -16.96 -12.84
N ILE A 79 -4.55 -16.91 -13.86
CA ILE A 79 -4.38 -16.09 -15.06
C ILE A 79 -4.50 -14.61 -14.68
N GLU A 80 -5.60 -14.21 -14.04
CA GLU A 80 -5.79 -12.83 -13.55
C GLU A 80 -4.65 -12.38 -12.64
N ARG A 81 -4.15 -13.27 -11.77
CA ARG A 81 -3.00 -12.98 -10.89
C ARG A 81 -1.72 -12.71 -11.69
N ARG A 82 -1.48 -13.46 -12.77
CA ARG A 82 -0.33 -13.23 -13.66
C ARG A 82 -0.51 -11.91 -14.41
N THR A 83 -1.72 -11.63 -14.89
CA THR A 83 -2.08 -10.38 -15.55
C THR A 83 -1.83 -9.17 -14.66
N LEU A 84 -2.28 -9.19 -13.39
CA LEU A 84 -2.00 -8.12 -12.42
C LEU A 84 -0.51 -7.90 -12.21
N ARG A 85 0.28 -8.97 -12.14
CA ARG A 85 1.75 -8.87 -12.02
C ARG A 85 2.36 -8.26 -13.27
N GLY A 86 1.86 -8.60 -14.45
CA GLY A 86 2.28 -8.01 -15.73
C GLY A 86 1.98 -6.51 -15.78
N LEU A 87 0.74 -6.13 -15.48
CA LEU A 87 0.31 -4.73 -15.41
C LEU A 87 1.16 -3.93 -14.41
N LYS A 88 1.42 -4.48 -13.21
CA LYS A 88 2.26 -3.82 -12.19
C LYS A 88 3.71 -3.64 -12.64
N LYS A 89 4.26 -4.58 -13.41
CA LYS A 89 5.64 -4.50 -13.93
C LYS A 89 5.76 -3.57 -15.13
N ASN A 90 4.66 -3.24 -15.79
CA ASN A 90 4.68 -2.37 -16.94
C ASN A 90 4.84 -0.90 -16.51
N ASN A 91 6.07 -0.39 -16.67
CA ASN A 91 6.40 0.99 -16.34
C ASN A 91 6.01 1.99 -17.45
N SER A 92 5.57 1.55 -18.63
CA SER A 92 5.16 2.47 -19.71
C SER A 92 3.77 3.06 -19.50
N ILE A 93 2.93 2.40 -18.70
CA ILE A 93 1.56 2.82 -18.42
C ILE A 93 1.38 3.32 -16.98
N LEU A 94 0.39 4.17 -16.80
CA LEU A 94 -0.09 4.66 -15.52
C LEU A 94 -1.56 4.24 -15.38
N ILE A 95 -1.88 3.49 -14.33
CA ILE A 95 -3.25 3.07 -14.00
C ILE A 95 -3.67 3.88 -12.78
N THR A 96 -4.72 4.69 -12.90
CA THR A 96 -5.21 5.57 -11.84
C THR A 96 -6.73 5.57 -11.77
N LYS A 97 -7.27 6.02 -10.64
CA LYS A 97 -8.69 6.36 -10.53
C LYS A 97 -8.94 7.71 -11.21
N ALA A 98 -10.08 7.85 -11.88
CA ALA A 98 -10.55 9.17 -12.30
C ALA A 98 -11.00 10.00 -11.08
N ASP A 99 -10.99 11.33 -11.23
CA ASP A 99 -11.50 12.26 -10.22
C ASP A 99 -12.99 12.04 -9.92
N LYS A 100 -13.77 11.68 -10.94
CA LYS A 100 -15.21 11.45 -10.84
C LYS A 100 -15.57 10.00 -11.15
N GLY A 101 -16.42 9.43 -10.30
CA GLY A 101 -17.01 8.10 -10.47
C GLY A 101 -16.08 6.93 -10.15
N ASN A 102 -16.57 5.72 -10.39
CA ASN A 102 -15.82 4.47 -10.27
C ASN A 102 -15.17 4.11 -11.61
N VAL A 103 -14.28 4.97 -12.09
CA VAL A 103 -13.59 4.79 -13.38
C VAL A 103 -12.11 4.53 -13.15
N VAL A 104 -11.59 3.48 -13.80
CA VAL A 104 -10.17 3.19 -13.90
C VAL A 104 -9.66 3.73 -15.23
N VAL A 105 -8.69 4.64 -15.19
CA VAL A 105 -8.10 5.27 -16.37
C VAL A 105 -6.68 4.77 -16.56
N ILE A 106 -6.35 4.39 -17.78
CA ILE A 106 -5.01 3.95 -18.19
C ILE A 106 -4.42 5.01 -19.13
N LEU A 107 -3.23 5.50 -18.80
CA LEU A 107 -2.52 6.55 -19.54
C LEU A 107 -1.11 6.09 -19.91
N ASP A 108 -0.54 6.68 -20.96
CA ASP A 108 0.91 6.60 -21.17
C ASP A 108 1.62 7.39 -20.07
N ARG A 109 2.53 6.74 -19.35
CA ARG A 109 3.25 7.36 -18.23
C ARG A 109 4.08 8.55 -18.70
N SER A 110 4.74 8.45 -19.84
CA SER A 110 5.56 9.54 -20.40
C SER A 110 4.72 10.79 -20.68
N LYS A 111 3.61 10.65 -21.41
CA LYS A 111 2.69 11.75 -21.74
C LYS A 111 2.09 12.39 -20.49
N TYR A 112 1.71 11.56 -19.51
CA TYR A 112 1.22 12.07 -18.23
C TYR A 112 2.28 12.93 -17.54
N MET A 113 3.51 12.43 -17.42
CA MET A 113 4.60 13.16 -16.76
C MET A 113 4.99 14.43 -17.51
N GLU A 114 4.98 14.41 -18.84
CA GLU A 114 5.19 15.61 -19.66
C GLU A 114 4.12 16.66 -19.37
N LYS A 115 2.85 16.28 -19.40
CA LYS A 115 1.73 17.18 -19.12
C LYS A 115 1.78 17.77 -17.71
N ILE A 116 2.13 16.97 -16.71
CA ILE A 116 2.31 17.46 -15.33
C ILE A 116 3.47 18.46 -15.27
N ARG A 117 4.62 18.16 -15.87
CA ARG A 117 5.74 19.12 -15.90
C ARG A 117 5.35 20.41 -16.60
N ASP A 118 4.62 20.32 -17.70
CA ASP A 118 4.18 21.50 -18.44
C ASP A 118 3.22 22.38 -17.62
N MET A 119 2.27 21.77 -16.91
CA MET A 119 1.38 22.47 -15.98
C MET A 119 2.13 23.16 -14.83
N LEU A 120 3.27 22.60 -14.40
CA LEU A 120 4.07 23.15 -13.31
C LEU A 120 5.05 24.24 -13.73
N LYS A 121 5.30 24.46 -15.04
CA LYS A 121 6.21 25.51 -15.53
C LYS A 121 5.67 26.93 -15.37
N GLY A 122 4.37 27.10 -15.11
CA GLY A 122 3.73 28.41 -14.99
C GLY A 122 4.16 29.16 -13.72
N PRO A 123 3.98 30.51 -13.69
CA PRO A 123 4.37 31.34 -12.54
C PRO A 123 3.58 31.04 -11.26
N THR A 124 2.51 30.25 -11.35
CA THR A 124 1.64 29.85 -10.23
C THR A 124 2.32 28.89 -9.26
N TYR A 125 3.31 28.11 -9.73
CA TYR A 125 3.99 27.10 -8.92
C TYR A 125 5.48 27.47 -8.76
N MET A 126 6.01 27.25 -7.56
CA MET A 126 7.43 27.45 -7.25
C MET A 126 7.97 26.21 -6.56
N GLU A 127 9.22 25.84 -6.86
CA GLU A 127 9.91 24.77 -6.15
C GLU A 127 10.13 25.15 -4.69
N LEU A 128 9.91 24.19 -3.79
CA LEU A 128 10.19 24.36 -2.37
C LEU A 128 11.62 23.89 -2.08
N ASN A 129 12.38 24.68 -1.31
CA ASN A 129 13.76 24.36 -0.90
C ASN A 129 13.85 23.26 0.19
N GLY A 130 12.78 22.50 0.41
CA GLY A 130 12.69 21.47 1.41
C GLY A 130 11.25 21.03 1.65
N ASP A 131 11.09 19.91 2.33
CA ASP A 131 9.78 19.41 2.75
C ASP A 131 9.19 20.33 3.85
N PRO A 132 8.08 21.05 3.58
CA PRO A 132 7.45 21.95 4.53
C PRO A 132 6.77 21.23 5.70
N THR A 133 6.69 19.90 5.66
CA THR A 133 6.05 19.06 6.70
C THR A 133 6.98 18.80 7.90
N LYS A 134 8.31 18.95 7.73
CA LYS A 134 9.32 18.73 8.76
C LYS A 134 9.14 19.56 10.05
N PRO A 135 8.87 20.88 10.01
CA PRO A 135 8.67 21.66 11.23
C PRO A 135 7.38 21.28 11.99
N MET A 136 6.38 20.72 11.30
CA MET A 136 5.12 20.33 11.92
C MET A 136 5.26 19.06 12.80
N THR A 137 6.18 18.16 12.46
CA THR A 137 6.44 16.94 13.25
C THR A 137 6.97 17.25 14.66
N LEU A 138 7.70 18.34 14.86
CA LEU A 138 8.24 18.73 16.18
C LEU A 138 7.15 19.21 17.16
N HIS A 139 6.07 19.83 16.65
CA HIS A 139 5.00 20.37 17.48
C HIS A 139 4.02 19.31 18.00
N TYR A 140 3.86 18.17 17.32
CA TYR A 140 3.04 17.05 17.84
C TYR A 140 3.75 16.24 18.94
N HIS A 141 5.04 16.48 19.19
CA HIS A 141 5.81 15.78 20.23
C HIS A 141 5.99 16.59 21.53
N THR A 142 5.37 17.77 21.67
CA THR A 142 5.53 18.66 22.83
C THR A 142 4.21 19.01 23.55
N SER A 143 3.27 18.08 23.57
CA SER A 143 2.19 17.97 24.55
C SER A 143 1.97 16.46 24.71
N ASP A 144 2.65 15.73 25.59
CA ASP A 144 2.59 15.86 27.04
C ASP A 144 3.87 15.26 27.65
N GLY A 145 4.43 15.94 28.64
CA GLY A 145 5.60 15.46 29.37
C GLY A 145 5.30 14.18 30.14
N THR A 146 5.77 13.04 29.63
CA THR A 146 6.54 11.97 30.30
C THR A 146 6.57 10.74 29.39
N TYR A 147 7.67 10.55 28.66
CA TYR A 147 8.06 9.21 28.20
C TYR A 147 9.58 9.13 28.12
N THR A 148 10.18 8.44 29.07
CA THR A 148 11.56 7.97 28.95
C THR A 148 11.61 6.98 27.79
N SER A 149 12.33 7.33 26.73
CA SER A 149 12.66 6.42 25.64
C SER A 149 13.36 5.18 26.20
N PRO A 150 12.81 3.95 26.04
CA PRO A 150 13.65 2.78 26.06
C PRO A 150 14.30 2.68 24.68
N ALA A 151 15.62 2.73 24.69
CA ALA A 151 16.58 2.31 23.67
C ALA A 151 15.98 1.87 22.33
N THR A 152 16.49 2.48 21.26
CA THR A 152 16.57 2.01 19.88
C THR A 152 16.72 0.47 19.81
N ARG A 153 15.60 -0.25 19.85
CA ARG A 153 15.52 -1.64 19.40
C ARG A 153 15.22 -1.61 17.92
N CYS A 154 16.24 -1.94 17.13
CA CYS A 154 16.08 -2.37 15.75
C CYS A 154 14.90 -3.35 15.67
N PHE A 155 13.79 -2.90 15.06
CA PHE A 155 12.77 -3.82 14.58
C PHE A 155 13.12 -4.22 13.14
N PRO A 156 13.05 -5.52 12.80
CA PRO A 156 13.40 -6.01 11.49
C PRO A 156 12.48 -5.41 10.42
N ALA A 157 13.07 -5.24 9.24
CA ALA A 157 12.64 -4.39 8.15
C ALA A 157 11.35 -4.81 7.44
N TYR A 158 10.19 -4.83 8.09
CA TYR A 158 8.90 -4.96 7.38
C TYR A 158 7.75 -4.43 8.24
N ARG A 159 7.56 -3.10 8.25
CA ARG A 159 6.24 -2.45 8.38
C ARG A 159 6.39 -0.92 8.38
N LEU A 160 6.17 -0.33 7.21
CA LEU A 160 5.68 1.03 7.10
C LEU A 160 4.45 1.00 6.18
N PHE A 161 3.33 0.52 6.73
CA PHE A 161 2.02 0.87 6.16
C PHE A 161 1.62 2.18 6.86
N CYS A 162 2.29 3.26 6.46
CA CYS A 162 1.84 4.60 6.79
C CYS A 162 0.66 4.94 5.90
N ILE A 163 -0.38 5.40 6.57
CA ILE A 163 -1.56 6.08 6.08
C ILE A 163 -1.11 7.19 5.11
N TYR A 164 -1.33 7.00 3.80
CA TYR A 164 -1.34 8.08 2.81
C TYR A 164 -2.37 7.72 1.73
N GLU A 165 -3.64 7.78 2.10
CA GLU A 165 -4.72 8.09 1.16
C GLU A 165 -4.74 9.61 0.98
N LEU A 166 -3.95 10.12 0.04
CA LEU A 166 -4.10 11.41 -0.68
C LEU A 166 -2.81 11.63 -1.46
N LEU A 167 -2.94 11.79 -2.78
CA LEU A 167 -1.89 11.86 -3.80
C LEU A 167 -1.34 10.50 -4.25
N GLY A 168 -1.98 9.97 -5.30
CA GLY A 168 -1.51 8.83 -6.08
C GLY A 168 -0.21 9.11 -6.84
N VAL A 169 0.91 9.13 -6.12
CA VAL A 169 2.25 9.10 -6.68
C VAL A 169 3.02 7.97 -5.97
N LEU A 170 3.26 6.88 -6.69
CA LEU A 170 4.19 5.83 -6.27
C LEU A 170 5.61 6.44 -6.18
N CYS A 171 5.98 6.87 -4.98
CA CYS A 171 7.34 7.27 -4.65
C CYS A 171 8.28 6.08 -4.91
N SER A 172 9.09 6.19 -5.96
CA SER A 172 10.15 5.24 -6.28
C SER A 172 11.42 5.78 -5.61
N ALA A 173 11.63 5.46 -4.33
CA ALA A 173 12.91 5.77 -3.68
C ALA A 173 13.94 4.67 -4.05
N PRO A 174 15.16 5.03 -4.50
CA PRO A 174 16.24 4.06 -4.63
C PRO A 174 16.69 3.60 -3.24
N PHE A 175 16.80 2.28 -3.07
CA PHE A 175 17.45 1.66 -1.91
C PHE A 175 18.92 2.11 -1.87
N VAL A 176 19.29 2.95 -0.91
CA VAL A 176 20.70 3.15 -0.55
C VAL A 176 21.00 2.18 0.59
N SER A 177 21.83 1.18 0.29
CA SER A 177 22.40 0.26 1.27
C SER A 177 23.46 0.99 2.08
N CYS A 178 23.20 1.28 3.35
CA CYS A 178 24.26 1.65 4.28
C CYS A 178 24.92 0.36 4.79
N ALA A 179 26.18 0.18 4.39
CA ALA A 179 27.09 -0.80 4.97
C ALA A 179 27.94 -0.13 6.07
N HIS A 180 28.27 -0.95 7.08
CA HIS A 180 29.03 -0.72 8.31
C HIS A 180 28.26 -0.16 9.50
#